data_AF-A0A552X4F4-F1
#
_entry.id   AF-A0A552X4F4-F1
#
_cell.length_a   1.000
_cell.length_b   1.000
_cell.length_c   1.000
_cell.angle_alpha   90.00
_cell.angle_beta   90.00
_cell.angle_gamma   90.00
#
_symmetry.space_group_name_H-M   'P 1'
#
loop_
_entity.id
_entity.type
_entity.pdbx_description
1 polymer ?
#
loop_
_entity_poly.entity_id
_entity_poly.type
_entity_poly.pdbx_seq_one_letter_code
_entity_poly.pdbx_strand_id
1 'polypeptide(L)'
;MGKKKGKQPYRKAPGLVPKGLLDKKAECPDCNTTFDIPWLEELDHPLQPIAVRNEGHFVPVSFPLRCPNFDCNNSFNYTIPNLENLSPWALYGDEASRDIQNPKANYTTKRLHFFCITLVGLHKDRAEKFLSDFEDLKREARPDVDPKEWAHHFTKIWSAGADDKEYSFSSKAQKIDYAKKIASLIRKNRYHIVTLNFSSCIVLPENEKERKKLIRRQKQEIFQQSIISSVLQFRLRQVSTYWIFDNVKDTSSGEKTEGWAEECFLGLQYTRLFAWLTAGATATKPTFVRPGSHHLLEVADFVSYCVARDFERTATGHKPEFPSKLMGNGFYQGAWNFGHSWYGWSKGLPMMKYYNLS
;
A
#
# COMPACT_ATOMS: atom_id res chain seq x y z
N MET A 1 -32.00 -13.38 26.72
CA MET A 1 -30.58 -13.02 26.93
C MET A 1 -29.92 -12.84 25.57
N GLY A 2 -29.71 -11.61 25.10
CA GLY A 2 -28.98 -11.37 23.86
C GLY A 2 -27.51 -11.71 24.06
N LYS A 3 -27.01 -12.76 23.41
CA LYS A 3 -25.57 -12.99 23.30
C LYS A 3 -24.97 -11.70 22.71
N LYS A 4 -24.16 -10.98 23.47
CA LYS A 4 -23.31 -9.91 22.91
C LYS A 4 -22.55 -10.58 21.77
N LYS A 5 -22.89 -10.25 20.51
CA LYS A 5 -22.13 -10.69 19.34
C LYS A 5 -20.68 -10.33 19.63
N GLY A 6 -19.83 -11.34 19.81
CA GLY A 6 -18.41 -11.13 20.04
C GLY A 6 -17.88 -10.20 18.97
N LYS A 7 -17.04 -9.24 19.36
CA LYS A 7 -16.37 -8.37 18.39
C LYS A 7 -15.55 -9.29 17.48
N GLN A 8 -15.85 -9.27 16.18
CA GLN A 8 -15.09 -10.06 15.20
C GLN A 8 -13.59 -9.75 15.33
N PRO A 9 -12.70 -10.74 15.16
CA PRO A 9 -11.26 -10.56 15.32
C PRO A 9 -10.61 -9.82 14.14
N TYR A 10 -11.41 -9.30 13.20
CA TYR A 10 -10.94 -8.64 11.98
C TYR A 10 -11.78 -7.39 11.65
N ARG A 11 -11.27 -6.59 10.71
CA ARG A 11 -11.95 -5.41 10.17
C ARG A 11 -12.48 -5.70 8.78
N LYS A 12 -13.69 -5.21 8.46
CA LYS A 12 -14.30 -5.43 7.14
C LYS A 12 -13.45 -4.89 5.99
N ALA A 13 -13.55 -5.52 4.83
CA ALA A 13 -12.92 -5.06 3.59
C ALA A 13 -13.46 -3.67 3.18
N PRO A 14 -12.65 -2.83 2.50
CA PRO A 14 -12.94 -1.41 2.26
C PRO A 14 -14.00 -1.16 1.18
N GLY A 15 -14.81 -2.16 0.82
CA GLY A 15 -15.83 -2.05 -0.23
C GLY A 15 -15.29 -1.97 -1.66
N LEU A 16 -13.98 -2.14 -1.88
CA LEU A 16 -13.38 -2.01 -3.21
C LEU A 16 -13.36 -3.35 -3.96
N VAL A 17 -14.10 -3.41 -5.06
CA VAL A 17 -14.04 -4.52 -6.03
C VAL A 17 -13.40 -3.99 -7.32
N PRO A 18 -12.32 -4.61 -7.83
CA PRO A 18 -11.73 -4.25 -9.13
C PRO A 18 -12.76 -4.29 -10.27
N LYS A 19 -12.74 -3.29 -11.14
CA LYS A 19 -13.75 -3.13 -12.22
C LYS A 19 -13.93 -4.39 -13.07
N GLY A 20 -12.84 -5.08 -13.41
CA GLY A 20 -12.89 -6.31 -14.21
C GLY A 20 -13.55 -7.52 -13.51
N LEU A 21 -13.92 -7.40 -12.23
CA LEU A 21 -14.67 -8.42 -11.50
C LEU A 21 -16.15 -8.04 -11.32
N LEU A 22 -16.54 -6.79 -11.55
CA LEU A 22 -17.92 -6.34 -11.40
C LEU A 22 -18.86 -7.05 -12.40
N ASP A 23 -18.37 -7.31 -13.61
CA ASP A 23 -19.15 -7.96 -14.68
C ASP A 23 -19.11 -9.50 -14.60
N LYS A 24 -18.35 -10.08 -13.65
CA LYS A 24 -18.26 -11.52 -13.50
C LYS A 24 -19.49 -12.06 -12.79
N LYS A 25 -20.13 -13.04 -13.43
CA LYS A 25 -21.30 -13.74 -12.91
C LYS A 25 -20.97 -15.20 -12.60
N ALA A 26 -21.71 -15.77 -11.67
CA ALA A 26 -21.76 -17.20 -11.43
C ALA A 26 -23.04 -17.78 -12.03
N GLU A 27 -22.97 -19.02 -12.48
CA GLU A 27 -24.11 -19.80 -12.95
C GLU A 27 -24.33 -20.96 -11.99
N CYS A 28 -25.56 -21.14 -11.52
CA CYS A 28 -25.91 -22.27 -10.68
C CYS A 28 -25.94 -23.55 -11.51
N PRO A 29 -25.21 -24.62 -11.12
CA PRO A 29 -25.13 -25.85 -11.90
C PRO A 29 -26.45 -26.64 -11.99
N ASP A 30 -27.41 -26.37 -11.10
CA ASP A 30 -28.67 -27.14 -11.03
C ASP A 30 -29.80 -26.49 -11.84
N CYS A 31 -29.91 -25.17 -11.78
CA CYS A 31 -31.03 -24.42 -12.37
C CYS A 31 -30.60 -23.38 -13.41
N ASN A 32 -29.31 -23.31 -13.73
CA ASN A 32 -28.69 -22.37 -14.68
C ASN A 32 -28.98 -20.88 -14.41
N THR A 33 -29.46 -20.55 -13.20
CA THR A 33 -29.66 -19.15 -12.80
C THR A 33 -28.30 -18.46 -12.73
N THR A 34 -28.15 -17.37 -13.48
CA THR A 34 -26.95 -16.55 -13.49
C THR A 34 -27.10 -15.35 -12.56
N PHE A 35 -26.11 -15.07 -11.72
CA PHE A 35 -26.18 -13.99 -10.74
C PHE A 35 -24.79 -13.39 -10.44
N ASP A 36 -24.79 -12.18 -9.88
CA ASP A 36 -23.56 -11.48 -9.52
C ASP A 36 -22.88 -12.14 -8.32
N ILE A 37 -21.56 -12.26 -8.39
CA ILE A 37 -20.79 -12.87 -7.29
C ILE A 37 -20.73 -11.87 -6.13
N PRO A 38 -21.13 -12.25 -4.90
CA PRO A 38 -21.05 -11.39 -3.72
C PRO A 38 -19.61 -11.33 -3.20
N TRP A 39 -18.76 -10.60 -3.94
CA TRP A 39 -17.31 -10.52 -3.74
C TRP A 39 -16.87 -10.14 -2.33
N LEU A 40 -17.63 -9.25 -1.69
CA LEU A 40 -17.34 -8.64 -0.40
C LEU A 40 -18.13 -9.25 0.77
N GLU A 41 -19.03 -10.20 0.49
CA GLU A 41 -19.72 -10.91 1.55
C GLU A 41 -18.70 -11.77 2.32
N GLU A 42 -18.79 -11.69 3.64
CA GLU A 42 -17.91 -12.37 4.58
C GLU A 42 -18.21 -13.86 4.59
N LEU A 43 -17.16 -14.67 4.52
CA LEU A 43 -17.22 -16.11 4.70
C LEU A 43 -17.19 -16.47 6.20
N ASP A 44 -17.64 -17.67 6.55
CA ASP A 44 -17.55 -18.16 7.94
C ASP A 44 -16.10 -18.42 8.38
N HIS A 45 -15.25 -18.78 7.42
CA HIS A 45 -13.84 -19.09 7.62
C HIS A 45 -12.96 -18.34 6.60
N PRO A 46 -11.75 -17.91 6.99
CA PRO A 46 -10.85 -17.23 6.08
C PRO A 46 -10.28 -18.24 5.07
N LEU A 47 -10.23 -17.83 3.80
CA LEU A 47 -9.59 -18.60 2.74
C LEU A 47 -8.08 -18.32 2.73
N GLN A 48 -7.43 -18.67 3.84
CA GLN A 48 -5.98 -18.51 4.01
C GLN A 48 -5.23 -19.76 3.55
N PRO A 49 -4.00 -19.63 3.06
CA PRO A 49 -3.12 -20.76 2.88
C PRO A 49 -2.86 -21.48 4.22
N ILE A 50 -2.86 -22.81 4.21
CA ILE A 50 -2.56 -23.64 5.38
C ILE A 50 -1.15 -24.20 5.19
N ALA A 51 -0.21 -23.78 6.04
CA ALA A 51 1.15 -24.30 6.00
C ALA A 51 1.17 -25.78 6.40
N VAL A 52 1.85 -26.61 5.60
CA VAL A 52 2.18 -28.00 5.93
C VAL A 52 3.57 -28.00 6.53
N ARG A 53 3.79 -28.76 7.61
CA ARG A 53 5.11 -28.83 8.26
C ARG A 53 6.17 -29.21 7.22
N ASN A 54 7.04 -28.26 6.88
CA ASN A 54 8.17 -28.38 5.95
C ASN A 54 7.85 -28.64 4.46
N GLU A 55 6.58 -28.65 4.04
CA GLU A 55 6.18 -29.12 2.69
C GLU A 55 5.20 -28.17 1.98
N GLY A 56 5.40 -26.86 2.13
CA GLY A 56 4.65 -25.85 1.40
C GLY A 56 3.30 -25.50 2.04
N HIS A 57 2.32 -25.12 1.22
CA HIS A 57 1.01 -24.64 1.68
C HIS A 57 -0.13 -25.26 0.87
N PHE A 58 -1.21 -25.66 1.54
CA PHE A 58 -2.50 -25.86 0.89
C PHE A 58 -3.13 -24.50 0.63
N VAL A 59 -3.60 -24.27 -0.59
CA VAL A 59 -4.22 -23.01 -1.02
C VAL A 59 -5.69 -23.23 -1.40
N PRO A 60 -6.56 -22.24 -1.18
CA PRO A 60 -7.94 -22.32 -1.65
C PRO A 60 -8.03 -22.46 -3.18
N VAL A 61 -8.82 -23.43 -3.65
CA VAL A 61 -9.09 -23.66 -5.09
C VAL A 61 -10.52 -23.30 -5.51
N SER A 62 -11.38 -23.00 -4.54
CA SER A 62 -12.77 -22.59 -4.76
C SER A 62 -13.32 -21.82 -3.56
N PHE A 63 -14.50 -21.20 -3.71
CA PHE A 63 -15.28 -20.65 -2.59
C PHE A 63 -16.77 -20.99 -2.72
N PRO A 64 -17.51 -21.07 -1.61
CA PRO A 64 -18.92 -21.43 -1.65
C PRO A 64 -19.79 -20.28 -2.16
N LEU A 65 -20.78 -20.61 -2.98
CA LEU A 65 -21.89 -19.78 -3.42
C LEU A 65 -23.20 -20.48 -3.15
N ARG A 66 -24.26 -19.68 -3.03
CA ARG A 66 -25.64 -20.15 -2.88
C ARG A 66 -26.48 -19.53 -3.99
N CYS A 67 -27.25 -20.35 -4.69
CA CYS A 67 -28.14 -19.87 -5.73
C CYS A 67 -29.19 -18.92 -5.15
N PRO A 68 -29.37 -17.70 -5.70
CA PRO A 68 -30.37 -16.76 -5.21
C PRO A 68 -31.80 -17.11 -5.65
N ASN A 69 -31.96 -18.04 -6.60
CA ASN A 69 -33.27 -18.56 -6.96
C ASN A 69 -33.85 -19.34 -5.79
N PHE A 70 -35.00 -18.89 -5.29
CA PHE A 70 -35.66 -19.42 -4.10
C PHE A 70 -36.03 -20.91 -4.24
N ASP A 71 -36.45 -21.35 -5.44
CA ASP A 71 -36.88 -22.73 -5.68
C ASP A 71 -35.69 -23.70 -5.75
N CYS A 72 -34.52 -23.21 -6.18
CA CYS A 72 -33.32 -24.03 -6.27
C CYS A 72 -32.53 -23.99 -4.96
N ASN A 73 -32.11 -22.79 -4.54
CA ASN A 73 -31.39 -22.55 -3.29
C ASN A 73 -30.13 -23.43 -3.08
N ASN A 74 -29.62 -24.07 -4.15
CA ASN A 74 -28.50 -25.00 -4.06
C ASN A 74 -27.21 -24.28 -3.67
N SER A 75 -26.38 -24.97 -2.88
CA SER A 75 -25.04 -24.52 -2.50
C SER A 75 -24.00 -25.25 -3.35
N PHE A 76 -23.09 -24.51 -3.96
CA PHE A 76 -22.07 -25.05 -4.84
C PHE A 76 -20.75 -24.29 -4.68
N ASN A 77 -19.65 -24.90 -5.14
CA ASN A 77 -18.33 -24.29 -5.12
C ASN A 77 -18.03 -23.61 -6.45
N TYR A 78 -17.63 -22.34 -6.39
CA TYR A 78 -17.15 -21.60 -7.55
C TYR A 78 -15.62 -21.67 -7.61
N THR A 79 -15.10 -22.20 -8.71
CA THR A 79 -13.66 -22.43 -8.89
C THR A 79 -12.89 -21.12 -9.01
N ILE A 80 -11.78 -21.02 -8.29
CA ILE A 80 -10.83 -19.90 -8.37
C ILE A 80 -9.85 -20.18 -9.52
N PRO A 81 -9.38 -19.16 -10.26
CA PRO A 81 -8.33 -19.35 -11.25
C PRO A 81 -7.07 -19.89 -10.57
N ASN A 82 -6.53 -21.00 -11.05
CA ASN A 82 -5.24 -21.50 -10.60
C ASN A 82 -4.16 -20.98 -11.53
N LEU A 83 -3.54 -19.86 -11.17
CA LEU A 83 -2.46 -19.27 -11.94
C LEU A 83 -1.11 -19.79 -11.42
N GLU A 84 -0.20 -20.10 -12.34
CA GLU A 84 1.18 -20.45 -11.99
C GLU A 84 1.84 -19.37 -11.11
N ASN A 85 2.80 -19.76 -10.29
CA ASN A 85 3.58 -18.86 -9.46
C ASN A 85 5.05 -18.86 -9.91
N LEU A 86 5.36 -18.02 -10.91
CA LEU A 86 6.69 -17.96 -11.52
C LEU A 86 7.76 -17.45 -10.55
N SER A 87 7.39 -16.52 -9.68
CA SER A 87 8.30 -15.99 -8.66
C SER A 87 7.57 -15.29 -7.51
N PRO A 88 8.14 -15.32 -6.29
CA PRO A 88 7.70 -14.46 -5.19
C PRO A 88 8.47 -13.13 -5.19
N TRP A 89 7.78 -12.05 -4.86
CA TRP A 89 8.36 -10.72 -4.69
C TRP A 89 8.11 -10.18 -3.29
N ALA A 90 9.19 -9.68 -2.66
CA ALA A 90 9.10 -8.83 -1.49
C ALA A 90 8.64 -7.43 -1.88
N LEU A 91 7.60 -6.93 -1.22
CA LEU A 91 7.16 -5.56 -1.31
C LEU A 91 7.39 -4.86 0.03
N TYR A 92 8.35 -3.93 0.05
CA TYR A 92 8.73 -3.14 1.21
C TYR A 92 7.91 -1.86 1.25
N GLY A 93 7.25 -1.59 2.36
CA GLY A 93 6.26 -0.54 2.48
C GLY A 93 6.53 0.46 3.58
N ASP A 94 6.23 1.71 3.29
CA ASP A 94 6.21 2.79 4.28
C ASP A 94 5.12 3.83 3.92
N GLU A 95 4.74 4.65 4.90
CA GLU A 95 3.61 5.57 4.85
C GLU A 95 4.00 7.03 5.09
N ALA A 96 3.25 7.95 4.49
CA ALA A 96 3.39 9.37 4.80
C ALA A 96 2.01 10.04 4.87
N SER A 97 1.86 10.96 5.83
CA SER A 97 0.69 11.82 5.97
C SER A 97 1.03 13.29 5.90
N ARG A 98 0.11 14.11 5.39
CA ARG A 98 0.16 15.57 5.45
C ARG A 98 -1.18 16.12 5.90
N ASP A 99 -1.10 17.05 6.82
CA ASP A 99 -2.23 17.80 7.31
C ASP A 99 -2.15 19.23 6.77
N ILE A 100 -3.10 19.57 5.89
CA ILE A 100 -3.07 20.83 5.14
C ILE A 100 -4.17 21.72 5.71
N GLN A 101 -3.76 22.67 6.54
CA GLN A 101 -4.67 23.61 7.22
C GLN A 101 -5.24 24.65 6.26
N ASN A 102 -4.40 25.16 5.35
CA ASN A 102 -4.73 26.24 4.43
C ASN A 102 -4.53 25.81 2.98
N PRO A 103 -5.40 24.95 2.43
CA PRO A 103 -5.37 24.65 1.01
C PRO A 103 -5.69 25.88 0.17
N LYS A 104 -5.23 25.88 -1.08
CA LYS A 104 -5.50 26.95 -2.05
C LYS A 104 -7.01 27.09 -2.23
N ALA A 105 -7.54 28.31 -2.17
CA ALA A 105 -8.98 28.56 -2.09
C ALA A 105 -9.79 28.01 -3.29
N ASN A 106 -9.17 27.89 -4.46
CA ASN A 106 -9.80 27.28 -5.64
C ASN A 106 -10.00 25.76 -5.54
N TYR A 107 -9.40 25.12 -4.52
CA TYR A 107 -9.52 23.69 -4.28
C TYR A 107 -10.56 23.38 -3.21
N THR A 108 -10.36 23.92 -2.02
CA THR A 108 -11.31 23.88 -0.91
C THR A 108 -10.92 24.93 0.12
N THR A 109 -11.86 25.36 0.94
CA THR A 109 -11.61 26.20 2.12
C THR A 109 -11.43 25.38 3.41
N LYS A 110 -11.64 24.06 3.33
CA LYS A 110 -11.60 23.16 4.49
C LYS A 110 -10.25 22.49 4.63
N ARG A 111 -9.85 22.20 5.87
CA ARG A 111 -8.64 21.42 6.20
C ARG A 111 -8.67 20.06 5.52
N LEU A 112 -7.51 19.62 5.03
CA LEU A 112 -7.36 18.33 4.35
C LEU A 112 -6.40 17.42 5.09
N HIS A 113 -6.60 16.11 4.92
CA HIS A 113 -5.63 15.10 5.31
C HIS A 113 -5.30 14.20 4.13
N PHE A 114 -4.05 14.28 3.70
CA PHE A 114 -3.46 13.40 2.71
C PHE A 114 -2.76 12.25 3.42
N PHE A 115 -2.95 11.03 2.93
CA PHE A 115 -2.26 9.85 3.40
C PHE A 115 -1.87 8.98 2.21
N CYS A 116 -0.65 8.46 2.19
CA CYS A 116 -0.21 7.49 1.22
C CYS A 116 0.58 6.34 1.84
N ILE A 117 0.52 5.18 1.19
CA ILE A 117 1.41 4.04 1.39
C ILE A 117 2.14 3.83 0.07
N THR A 118 3.46 3.67 0.13
CA THR A 118 4.26 3.20 -1.00
C THR A 118 4.70 1.78 -0.73
N LEU A 119 4.67 0.92 -1.75
CA LEU A 119 5.31 -0.37 -1.80
C LEU A 119 6.42 -0.36 -2.85
N VAL A 120 7.60 -0.87 -2.49
CA VAL A 120 8.78 -0.95 -3.34
C VAL A 120 9.23 -2.41 -3.43
N GLY A 121 9.43 -2.89 -4.65
CA GLY A 121 9.99 -4.22 -4.90
C GLY A 121 11.17 -4.12 -5.86
N LEU A 122 12.18 -4.94 -5.66
CA LEU A 122 13.37 -4.97 -6.49
C LEU A 122 13.63 -6.40 -6.96
N HIS A 123 13.86 -6.56 -8.26
CA HIS A 123 14.26 -7.85 -8.83
C HIS A 123 15.63 -8.27 -8.26
N LYS A 124 15.76 -9.55 -7.89
CA LYS A 124 16.97 -10.11 -7.25
C LYS A 124 18.26 -9.81 -8.03
N ASP A 125 18.22 -9.88 -9.36
CA ASP A 125 19.38 -9.65 -10.24
C ASP A 125 19.96 -8.23 -10.15
N ARG A 126 19.25 -7.27 -9.54
CA ARG A 126 19.76 -5.90 -9.30
C ARG A 126 19.95 -5.56 -7.83
N ALA A 127 19.66 -6.47 -6.91
CA ALA A 127 19.68 -6.20 -5.48
C ALA A 127 21.04 -5.66 -5.01
N GLU A 128 22.13 -6.37 -5.31
CA GLU A 128 23.47 -6.01 -4.86
C GLU A 128 23.95 -4.67 -5.44
N LYS A 129 23.79 -4.49 -6.76
CA LYS A 129 24.22 -3.25 -7.42
C LYS A 129 23.42 -2.03 -6.93
N PHE A 130 22.11 -2.18 -6.77
CA PHE A 130 21.26 -1.12 -6.25
C PHE A 130 21.63 -0.77 -4.82
N LEU A 131 21.86 -1.77 -3.96
CA LEU A 131 22.30 -1.56 -2.58
C LEU A 131 23.62 -0.80 -2.53
N SER A 132 24.63 -1.21 -3.31
CA SER A 132 25.91 -0.51 -3.40
C SER A 132 25.74 0.96 -3.80
N ASP A 133 24.96 1.24 -4.85
CA ASP A 133 24.72 2.61 -5.32
C ASP A 133 23.95 3.44 -4.28
N PHE A 134 23.04 2.81 -3.52
CA PHE A 134 22.30 3.47 -2.46
C PHE A 134 23.18 3.75 -1.24
N GLU A 135 24.06 2.82 -0.86
CA GLU A 135 25.06 3.01 0.19
C GLU A 135 26.04 4.14 -0.16
N ASP A 136 26.44 4.28 -1.42
CA ASP A 136 27.27 5.41 -1.88
C ASP A 136 26.56 6.74 -1.66
N LEU A 137 25.27 6.84 -1.98
CA LEU A 137 24.47 8.03 -1.68
C LEU A 137 24.33 8.25 -0.17
N LYS A 138 24.21 7.20 0.65
CA LYS A 138 24.17 7.36 2.12
C LYS A 138 25.50 7.92 2.65
N ARG A 139 26.65 7.49 2.11
CA ARG A 139 27.96 8.05 2.46
C ARG A 139 28.08 9.54 2.13
N GLU A 140 27.43 10.02 1.07
CA GLU A 140 27.39 11.46 0.80
C GLU A 140 26.66 12.25 1.91
N ALA A 141 25.58 11.69 2.46
CA ALA A 141 24.78 12.33 3.51
C ALA A 141 25.44 12.28 4.90
N ARG A 142 26.10 11.15 5.23
CA ARG A 142 26.81 10.92 6.49
C ARG A 142 28.15 10.23 6.20
N PRO A 143 29.20 10.98 5.85
CA PRO A 143 30.50 10.40 5.49
C PRO A 143 31.26 9.81 6.68
N ASP A 144 30.86 10.14 7.89
CA ASP A 144 31.48 9.76 9.17
C ASP A 144 30.92 8.45 9.75
N VAL A 145 29.84 7.90 9.20
CA VAL A 145 29.18 6.69 9.69
C VAL A 145 29.01 5.66 8.57
N ASP A 146 29.23 4.39 8.86
CA ASP A 146 28.99 3.31 7.89
C ASP A 146 27.51 3.34 7.44
N PRO A 147 27.20 3.38 6.12
CA PRO A 147 25.82 3.37 5.63
C PRO A 147 24.97 2.18 6.12
N LYS A 148 25.57 1.10 6.64
CA LYS A 148 24.84 -0.03 7.23
C LYS A 148 24.41 0.19 8.68
N GLU A 149 25.03 1.15 9.37
CA GLU A 149 24.81 1.40 10.80
C GLU A 149 23.68 2.40 11.07
N TRP A 150 23.18 3.08 10.03
CA TRP A 150 22.09 4.05 10.17
C TRP A 150 21.02 3.88 9.10
N ALA A 151 19.79 4.30 9.40
CA ALA A 151 18.66 4.26 8.47
C ALA A 151 18.42 5.64 7.83
N HIS A 152 18.30 5.66 6.50
CA HIS A 152 17.93 6.84 5.74
C HIS A 152 16.43 7.14 5.92
N HIS A 153 16.13 7.98 6.93
CA HIS A 153 14.82 8.59 7.12
C HIS A 153 14.79 9.98 6.50
N PHE A 154 14.20 10.12 5.32
CA PHE A 154 14.25 11.33 4.54
C PHE A 154 13.54 12.51 5.20
N THR A 155 12.52 12.26 6.04
CA THR A 155 11.92 13.32 6.87
C THR A 155 12.96 13.98 7.77
N LYS A 156 13.84 13.21 8.43
CA LYS A 156 14.90 13.73 9.31
C LYS A 156 15.93 14.53 8.52
N ILE A 157 16.40 13.96 7.41
CA ILE A 157 17.35 14.62 6.49
C ILE A 157 16.77 15.96 6.03
N TRP A 158 15.49 15.99 5.65
CA TRP A 158 14.85 17.20 5.19
C TRP A 158 14.72 18.26 6.29
N SER A 159 14.32 17.87 7.51
CA SER A 159 14.10 18.77 8.64
C SER A 159 15.38 19.25 9.33
N ALA A 160 16.52 18.56 9.15
CA ALA A 160 17.78 18.93 9.80
C ALA A 160 18.16 20.40 9.57
N GLY A 161 18.60 21.11 10.59
CA GLY A 161 19.08 22.49 10.46
C GLY A 161 20.42 22.56 9.72
N ALA A 162 20.88 23.76 9.39
CA ALA A 162 22.27 23.94 8.94
C ALA A 162 23.28 23.69 10.09
N ASP A 163 22.85 23.93 11.32
CA ASP A 163 23.63 23.68 12.55
C ASP A 163 23.53 22.21 13.01
N ASP A 164 22.67 21.42 12.37
CA ASP A 164 22.51 20.00 12.67
C ASP A 164 23.67 19.22 12.04
N LYS A 165 24.67 18.92 12.87
CA LYS A 165 25.87 18.20 12.46
C LYS A 165 25.62 16.72 12.14
N GLU A 166 24.38 16.22 12.27
CA GLU A 166 24.06 14.83 11.94
C GLU A 166 24.22 14.54 10.44
N TYR A 167 23.98 15.52 9.57
CA TYR A 167 24.07 15.37 8.12
C TYR A 167 25.02 16.39 7.49
N SER A 168 25.68 16.01 6.39
CA SER A 168 26.66 16.84 5.69
C SER A 168 26.07 18.06 4.94
N PHE A 169 24.73 18.24 4.95
CA PHE A 169 24.03 19.25 4.15
C PHE A 169 23.88 20.58 4.91
N SER A 170 24.56 21.62 4.44
CA SER A 170 24.48 22.98 5.00
C SER A 170 23.35 23.84 4.42
N SER A 171 22.65 23.37 3.38
CA SER A 171 21.60 24.16 2.73
C SER A 171 20.44 23.34 2.17
N LYS A 172 19.29 23.99 2.00
CA LYS A 172 18.12 23.41 1.31
C LYS A 172 18.44 22.98 -0.12
N ALA A 173 19.31 23.71 -0.83
CA ALA A 173 19.70 23.39 -2.19
C ALA A 173 20.44 22.05 -2.28
N GLN A 174 21.37 21.79 -1.36
CA GLN A 174 22.09 20.50 -1.28
C GLN A 174 21.15 19.34 -0.98
N LYS A 175 20.18 19.51 -0.08
CA LYS A 175 19.16 18.48 0.20
C LYS A 175 18.29 18.17 -1.02
N ILE A 176 17.93 19.19 -1.80
CA ILE A 176 17.19 19.01 -3.06
C ILE A 176 18.05 18.26 -4.09
N ASP A 177 19.34 18.58 -4.19
CA ASP A 177 20.27 17.86 -5.07
C ASP A 177 20.39 16.38 -4.66
N TYR A 178 20.55 16.13 -3.36
CA TYR A 178 20.58 14.79 -2.80
C TYR A 178 19.30 13.99 -3.11
N ALA A 179 18.13 14.60 -2.90
CA ALA A 179 16.84 13.99 -3.25
C ALA A 179 16.75 13.64 -4.75
N LYS A 180 17.28 14.51 -5.62
CA LYS A 180 17.35 14.24 -7.07
C LYS A 180 18.26 13.07 -7.41
N LYS A 181 19.37 12.89 -6.69
CA LYS A 181 20.27 11.74 -6.88
C LYS A 181 19.57 10.42 -6.52
N ILE A 182 18.86 10.36 -5.40
CA ILE A 182 18.05 9.18 -5.02
C ILE A 182 16.95 8.93 -6.07
N ALA A 183 16.21 9.96 -6.47
CA ALA A 183 15.18 9.82 -7.50
C ALA A 183 15.77 9.35 -8.84
N SER A 184 16.97 9.80 -9.19
CA SER A 184 17.70 9.36 -10.38
C SER A 184 18.12 7.89 -10.28
N LEU A 185 18.57 7.42 -9.11
CA LEU A 185 18.89 6.02 -8.86
C LEU A 185 17.66 5.11 -9.06
N ILE A 186 16.52 5.48 -8.48
CA ILE A 186 15.24 4.77 -8.67
C ILE A 186 14.86 4.72 -10.15
N ARG A 187 14.95 5.87 -10.84
CA ARG A 187 14.61 5.99 -12.26
C ARG A 187 15.54 5.18 -13.17
N LYS A 188 16.85 5.15 -12.89
CA LYS A 188 17.82 4.37 -13.67
C LYS A 188 17.55 2.86 -13.56
N ASN A 189 17.03 2.41 -12.42
CA ASN A 189 16.74 1.00 -12.16
C ASN A 189 15.30 0.59 -12.49
N ARG A 190 14.52 1.42 -13.19
CA ARG A 190 13.05 1.27 -13.35
C ARG A 190 12.57 -0.05 -13.98
N TYR A 191 13.42 -0.71 -14.75
CA TYR A 191 13.14 -2.04 -15.31
C TYR A 191 13.16 -3.16 -14.26
N HIS A 192 13.84 -2.93 -13.14
CA HIS A 192 14.04 -3.92 -12.08
C HIS A 192 13.42 -3.50 -10.75
N ILE A 193 13.24 -2.19 -10.51
CA ILE A 193 12.53 -1.67 -9.35
C ILE A 193 11.09 -1.31 -9.71
N VAL A 194 10.14 -1.84 -8.94
CA VAL A 194 8.75 -1.41 -8.96
C VAL A 194 8.48 -0.49 -7.77
N THR A 195 7.63 0.50 -8.00
CA THR A 195 7.06 1.36 -6.98
C THR A 195 5.56 1.42 -7.24
N LEU A 196 4.79 1.09 -6.22
CA LEU A 196 3.33 1.18 -6.19
C LEU A 196 2.99 2.22 -5.12
N ASN A 197 2.25 3.26 -5.45
CA ASN A 197 1.81 4.26 -4.49
C ASN A 197 0.28 4.28 -4.41
N PHE A 198 -0.22 4.21 -3.19
CA PHE A 198 -1.65 4.20 -2.87
C PHE A 198 -1.92 5.41 -2.00
N SER A 199 -2.74 6.34 -2.46
CA SER A 199 -2.96 7.60 -1.77
C SER A 199 -4.43 7.97 -1.68
N SER A 200 -4.79 8.66 -0.61
CA SER A 200 -6.09 9.32 -0.51
C SER A 200 -5.95 10.68 0.09
N CYS A 201 -6.89 11.55 -0.26
CA CYS A 201 -7.08 12.81 0.44
C CYS A 201 -8.54 12.93 0.88
N ILE A 202 -8.73 13.36 2.12
CA ILE A 202 -10.05 13.58 2.72
C ILE A 202 -10.16 15.00 3.25
N VAL A 203 -11.38 15.53 3.20
CA VAL A 203 -11.74 16.76 3.91
C VAL A 203 -11.96 16.43 5.38
N LEU A 204 -11.26 17.15 6.26
CA LEU A 204 -11.38 16.95 7.70
C LEU A 204 -12.54 17.78 8.28
N PRO A 205 -13.40 17.17 9.12
CA PRO A 205 -14.39 17.90 9.89
C PRO A 205 -13.70 18.71 10.99
N GLU A 206 -14.38 19.76 11.45
CA GLU A 206 -13.93 20.57 12.57
C GLU A 206 -13.94 19.78 13.88
N ASN A 207 -14.93 18.88 14.03
CA ASN A 207 -15.06 18.02 15.20
C ASN A 207 -13.87 17.04 15.32
N GLU A 208 -13.13 17.13 16.43
CA GLU A 208 -11.92 16.34 16.65
C GLU A 208 -12.18 14.82 16.69
N LYS A 209 -13.30 14.40 17.30
CA LYS A 209 -13.64 12.97 17.44
C LYS A 209 -13.95 12.36 16.08
N GLU A 210 -14.70 13.07 15.25
CA GLU A 210 -14.99 12.66 13.88
C GLU A 210 -13.73 12.68 13.01
N ARG A 211 -12.89 13.71 13.16
CA ARG A 211 -11.58 13.81 12.49
C ARG A 211 -10.70 12.58 12.76
N LYS A 212 -10.51 12.22 14.03
CA LYS A 212 -9.74 11.02 14.42
C LYS A 212 -10.35 9.75 13.82
N LYS A 213 -11.68 9.63 13.81
CA LYS A 213 -12.39 8.48 13.22
C LYS A 213 -12.15 8.38 11.70
N LEU A 214 -12.23 9.51 10.98
CA LEU A 214 -12.02 9.53 9.53
C LEU A 214 -10.56 9.27 9.14
N ILE A 215 -9.59 9.86 9.83
CA ILE A 215 -8.16 9.57 9.59
C ILE A 215 -7.87 8.08 9.80
N ARG A 216 -8.40 7.50 10.89
CA ARG A 216 -8.25 6.07 11.16
C ARG A 216 -8.87 5.21 10.07
N ARG A 217 -10.06 5.57 9.58
CA ARG A 217 -10.73 4.89 8.47
C ARG A 217 -9.89 4.98 7.19
N GLN A 218 -9.39 6.17 6.86
CA GLN A 218 -8.55 6.41 5.70
C GLN A 218 -7.29 5.55 5.70
N LYS A 219 -6.58 5.46 6.84
CA LYS A 219 -5.42 4.58 6.96
C LYS A 219 -5.76 3.11 6.67
N GLN A 220 -6.85 2.61 7.26
CA GLN A 220 -7.32 1.24 7.07
C GLN A 220 -7.68 0.95 5.61
N GLU A 221 -8.42 1.85 4.98
CA GLU A 221 -8.82 1.67 3.58
C GLU A 221 -7.61 1.72 2.64
N ILE A 222 -6.69 2.69 2.80
CA ILE A 222 -5.48 2.74 1.96
C ILE A 222 -4.60 1.51 2.16
N PHE A 223 -4.45 1.03 3.40
CA PHE A 223 -3.72 -0.21 3.67
C PHE A 223 -4.36 -1.39 2.93
N GLN A 224 -5.66 -1.63 3.11
CA GLN A 224 -6.36 -2.73 2.45
C GLN A 224 -6.32 -2.61 0.92
N GLN A 225 -6.44 -1.41 0.38
CA GLN A 225 -6.30 -1.13 -1.04
C GLN A 225 -4.89 -1.44 -1.55
N SER A 226 -3.84 -1.10 -0.79
CA SER A 226 -2.46 -1.41 -1.17
C SER A 226 -2.23 -2.90 -1.32
N ILE A 227 -2.83 -3.71 -0.43
CA ILE A 227 -2.78 -5.17 -0.50
C ILE A 227 -3.57 -5.67 -1.72
N ILE A 228 -4.86 -5.36 -1.83
CA ILE A 228 -5.74 -5.82 -2.94
C ILE A 228 -5.12 -5.49 -4.29
N SER A 229 -4.69 -4.25 -4.48
CA SER A 229 -4.18 -3.77 -5.76
C SER A 229 -2.79 -4.29 -6.06
N SER A 230 -1.91 -4.45 -5.07
CA SER A 230 -0.61 -5.09 -5.31
C SER A 230 -0.76 -6.57 -5.70
N VAL A 231 -1.63 -7.33 -5.02
CA VAL A 231 -1.97 -8.71 -5.44
C VAL A 231 -2.47 -8.72 -6.88
N LEU A 232 -3.44 -7.86 -7.22
CA LEU A 232 -3.99 -7.79 -8.57
C LEU A 232 -2.90 -7.52 -9.62
N GLN A 233 -2.06 -6.49 -9.41
CA GLN A 233 -1.02 -6.11 -10.37
C GLN A 233 0.06 -7.18 -10.57
N PHE A 234 0.31 -7.99 -9.55
CA PHE A 234 1.34 -9.03 -9.57
C PHE A 234 0.82 -10.38 -10.07
N ARG A 235 -0.38 -10.80 -9.64
CA ARG A 235 -1.00 -12.06 -10.08
C ARG A 235 -1.39 -12.04 -11.55
N LEU A 236 -1.71 -10.88 -12.13
CA LEU A 236 -1.85 -10.71 -13.59
C LEU A 236 -0.58 -11.10 -14.37
N ARG A 237 0.58 -11.15 -13.71
CA ARG A 237 1.86 -11.57 -14.27
C ARG A 237 2.38 -12.88 -13.67
N GLN A 238 1.52 -13.66 -13.01
CA GLN A 238 1.87 -14.91 -12.35
C GLN A 238 2.95 -14.76 -11.26
N VAL A 239 3.05 -13.58 -10.64
CA VAL A 239 4.00 -13.30 -9.54
C VAL A 239 3.25 -13.23 -8.22
N SER A 240 3.74 -13.90 -7.17
CA SER A 240 3.18 -13.79 -5.81
C SER A 240 3.88 -12.68 -5.01
N THR A 241 3.22 -12.18 -3.97
CA THR A 241 3.74 -11.07 -3.16
C THR A 241 3.69 -11.39 -1.69
N TYR A 242 4.71 -10.93 -0.96
CA TYR A 242 4.68 -10.79 0.49
C TYR A 242 5.05 -9.35 0.85
N TRP A 243 4.47 -8.85 1.94
CA TRP A 243 4.60 -7.45 2.33
C TRP A 243 5.42 -7.32 3.60
N ILE A 244 6.35 -6.38 3.59
CA ILE A 244 7.20 -6.02 4.71
C ILE A 244 7.02 -4.53 4.96
N PHE A 245 6.58 -4.15 6.16
CA PHE A 245 6.35 -2.75 6.52
C PHE A 245 7.26 -2.33 7.69
N ASP A 246 7.57 -1.05 7.75
CA ASP A 246 8.15 -0.45 8.96
C ASP A 246 7.12 -0.51 10.11
N ASN A 247 7.57 -0.84 11.31
CA ASN A 247 6.73 -0.81 12.50
C ASN A 247 6.62 0.61 13.06
N VAL A 248 5.40 1.13 13.24
CA VAL A 248 5.15 2.47 13.80
C VAL A 248 5.63 2.63 15.26
N LYS A 249 5.84 1.54 16.01
CA LYS A 249 6.42 1.60 17.37
C LYS A 249 7.70 0.78 17.46
N ASP A 250 8.74 1.40 18.03
CA ASP A 250 9.97 0.70 18.37
C ASP A 250 9.66 -0.46 19.32
N THR A 251 9.94 -1.68 18.86
CA THR A 251 9.65 -2.95 19.53
C THR A 251 10.83 -3.45 20.37
N SER A 252 11.78 -2.56 20.67
CA SER A 252 12.87 -2.78 21.63
C SER A 252 12.44 -3.30 23.01
N SER A 253 11.12 -3.31 23.32
CA SER A 253 10.54 -3.88 24.55
C SER A 253 9.49 -5.01 24.33
N GLY A 254 9.40 -5.61 23.13
CA GLY A 254 8.54 -6.77 22.84
C GLY A 254 7.70 -6.64 21.55
N GLU A 255 7.01 -7.73 21.16
CA GLU A 255 6.15 -7.82 19.95
C GLU A 255 4.89 -6.94 20.06
N LYS A 256 5.03 -5.61 19.98
CA LYS A 256 3.88 -4.74 19.68
C LYS A 256 3.71 -4.71 18.16
N THR A 257 2.94 -5.67 17.65
CA THR A 257 2.50 -5.70 16.26
C THR A 257 1.44 -4.62 16.01
N GLU A 258 1.34 -4.16 14.76
CA GLU A 258 0.27 -3.29 14.31
C GLU A 258 -1.05 -4.06 14.20
N GLY A 259 -1.66 -4.40 15.35
CA GLY A 259 -2.84 -5.26 15.39
C GLY A 259 -3.99 -4.79 14.48
N TRP A 260 -4.12 -3.49 14.21
CA TRP A 260 -5.13 -3.00 13.28
C TRP A 260 -4.87 -3.37 11.81
N ALA A 261 -3.61 -3.41 11.38
CA ALA A 261 -3.22 -3.74 10.02
C ALA A 261 -3.36 -5.25 9.79
N GLU A 262 -2.99 -6.04 10.80
CA GLU A 262 -3.23 -7.49 10.83
C GLU A 262 -4.73 -7.81 10.77
N GLU A 263 -5.55 -7.14 11.60
CA GLU A 263 -7.02 -7.25 11.56
C GLU A 263 -7.58 -6.87 10.18
N CYS A 264 -7.01 -5.86 9.53
CA CYS A 264 -7.40 -5.43 8.18
C CYS A 264 -7.07 -6.48 7.12
N PHE A 265 -5.86 -7.05 7.17
CA PHE A 265 -5.42 -8.11 6.25
C PHE A 265 -6.26 -9.38 6.44
N LEU A 266 -6.44 -9.82 7.68
CA LEU A 266 -7.28 -10.96 8.01
C LEU A 266 -8.69 -10.78 7.45
N GLY A 267 -9.27 -9.58 7.61
CA GLY A 267 -10.59 -9.28 7.06
C GLY A 267 -10.68 -9.35 5.54
N LEU A 268 -9.56 -9.15 4.82
CA LEU A 268 -9.51 -9.43 3.38
C LEU A 268 -9.62 -10.93 3.10
N GLN A 269 -8.94 -11.77 3.87
CA GLN A 269 -8.95 -13.23 3.72
C GLN A 269 -10.34 -13.86 3.95
N TYR A 270 -11.24 -13.15 4.63
CA TYR A 270 -12.64 -13.53 4.80
C TYR A 270 -13.52 -13.22 3.58
N THR A 271 -12.97 -12.69 2.49
CA THR A 271 -13.74 -12.34 1.28
C THR A 271 -13.46 -13.29 0.12
N ARG A 272 -14.48 -13.56 -0.68
CA ARG A 272 -14.35 -14.27 -1.97
C ARG A 272 -13.43 -13.52 -2.92
N LEU A 273 -13.47 -12.19 -2.85
CA LEU A 273 -12.59 -11.32 -3.62
C LEU A 273 -11.11 -11.66 -3.40
N PHE A 274 -10.66 -11.77 -2.16
CA PHE A 274 -9.24 -12.00 -1.88
C PHE A 274 -8.78 -13.39 -2.36
N ALA A 275 -9.62 -14.41 -2.17
CA ALA A 275 -9.34 -15.75 -2.69
C ALA A 275 -9.25 -15.77 -4.21
N TRP A 276 -10.16 -15.05 -4.90
CA TRP A 276 -10.08 -14.88 -6.35
C TRP A 276 -8.81 -14.17 -6.79
N LEU A 277 -8.45 -13.07 -6.14
CA LEU A 277 -7.30 -12.25 -6.51
C LEU A 277 -5.97 -12.96 -6.30
N THR A 278 -5.84 -13.76 -5.25
CA THR A 278 -4.63 -14.55 -4.98
C THR A 278 -4.45 -15.69 -5.99
N ALA A 279 -5.53 -16.18 -6.58
CA ALA A 279 -5.52 -17.10 -7.72
C ALA A 279 -4.63 -18.33 -7.49
N GLY A 280 -4.81 -18.99 -6.34
CA GLY A 280 -4.05 -20.17 -5.91
C GLY A 280 -2.64 -19.87 -5.39
N ALA A 281 -2.20 -18.61 -5.30
CA ALA A 281 -0.92 -18.27 -4.69
C ALA A 281 -1.01 -18.17 -3.16
N THR A 282 0.08 -18.51 -2.47
CA THR A 282 0.19 -18.26 -1.03
C THR A 282 0.29 -16.75 -0.78
N ALA A 283 -0.69 -16.19 -0.08
CA ALA A 283 -0.67 -14.82 0.42
C ALA A 283 -0.53 -14.82 1.95
N THR A 284 0.69 -14.63 2.42
CA THR A 284 0.99 -14.58 3.85
C THR A 284 0.65 -13.22 4.44
N LYS A 285 0.44 -13.21 5.76
CA LYS A 285 0.28 -11.99 6.54
C LYS A 285 1.48 -11.03 6.33
N PRO A 286 1.25 -9.71 6.27
CA PRO A 286 2.33 -8.72 6.26
C PRO A 286 3.23 -8.85 7.49
N THR A 287 4.53 -8.68 7.28
CA THR A 287 5.54 -8.66 8.35
C THR A 287 5.86 -7.21 8.71
N PHE A 288 5.92 -6.90 9.99
CA PHE A 288 6.32 -5.57 10.49
C PHE A 288 7.69 -5.68 11.10
N VAL A 289 8.65 -4.91 10.58
CA VAL A 289 10.06 -4.98 10.98
C VAL A 289 10.51 -3.66 11.61
N ARG A 290 11.71 -3.66 12.21
CA ARG A 290 12.30 -2.42 12.73
C ARG A 290 12.41 -1.38 11.62
N PRO A 291 12.03 -0.11 11.86
CA PRO A 291 12.13 0.94 10.86
C PRO A 291 13.50 1.03 10.22
N GLY A 292 13.53 1.15 8.89
CA GLY A 292 14.78 1.27 8.12
C GLY A 292 15.74 0.09 8.27
N SER A 293 15.24 -1.09 8.66
CA SER A 293 16.05 -2.32 8.75
C SER A 293 16.46 -2.90 7.40
N HIS A 294 15.89 -2.39 6.30
CA HIS A 294 16.19 -2.80 4.95
C HIS A 294 16.19 -1.59 4.02
N HIS A 295 17.15 -1.52 3.09
CA HIS A 295 17.31 -0.38 2.17
C HIS A 295 16.06 -0.06 1.34
N LEU A 296 15.24 -1.07 0.99
CA LEU A 296 13.99 -0.83 0.27
C LEU A 296 12.88 -0.20 1.13
N LEU A 297 12.95 -0.31 2.46
CA LEU A 297 12.08 0.44 3.38
C LEU A 297 12.50 1.92 3.39
N GLU A 298 13.80 2.20 3.40
CA GLU A 298 14.35 3.56 3.27
C GLU A 298 13.97 4.19 1.91
N VAL A 299 13.95 3.41 0.83
CA VAL A 299 13.44 3.85 -0.48
C VAL A 299 11.92 4.09 -0.44
N ALA A 300 11.15 3.23 0.26
CA ALA A 300 9.72 3.42 0.42
C ALA A 300 9.40 4.71 1.21
N ASP A 301 10.12 5.00 2.30
CA ASP A 301 10.05 6.26 3.06
C ASP A 301 10.30 7.45 2.14
N PHE A 302 11.41 7.42 1.39
CA PHE A 302 11.75 8.48 0.45
C PHE A 302 10.63 8.73 -0.57
N VAL A 303 10.11 7.68 -1.20
CA VAL A 303 9.04 7.80 -2.21
C VAL A 303 7.74 8.32 -1.57
N SER A 304 7.32 7.76 -0.43
CA SER A 304 6.14 8.19 0.32
C SER A 304 6.25 9.66 0.72
N TYR A 305 7.41 10.07 1.23
CA TYR A 305 7.70 11.45 1.54
C TYR A 305 7.58 12.35 0.32
N CYS A 306 8.23 12.00 -0.80
CA CYS A 306 8.21 12.78 -2.03
C CYS A 306 6.78 12.94 -2.56
N VAL A 307 5.98 11.87 -2.58
CA VAL A 307 4.59 11.91 -3.02
C VAL A 307 3.74 12.80 -2.11
N ALA A 308 3.87 12.65 -0.79
CA ALA A 308 3.12 13.45 0.16
C ALA A 308 3.51 14.94 0.11
N ARG A 309 4.80 15.23 -0.06
CA ARG A 309 5.32 16.60 -0.23
C ARG A 309 4.85 17.22 -1.54
N ASP A 310 4.89 16.48 -2.64
CA ASP A 310 4.38 16.91 -3.95
C ASP A 310 2.90 17.32 -3.84
N PHE A 311 2.09 16.50 -3.14
CA PHE A 311 0.68 16.80 -2.89
C PHE A 311 0.51 18.06 -2.04
N GLU A 312 1.18 18.13 -0.89
CA GLU A 312 1.11 19.27 0.03
C GLU A 312 1.46 20.60 -0.67
N ARG A 313 2.56 20.62 -1.43
CA ARG A 313 3.00 21.84 -2.11
C ARG A 313 2.00 22.27 -3.17
N THR A 314 1.55 21.34 -4.00
CA THR A 314 0.52 21.62 -5.02
C THR A 314 -0.79 22.10 -4.38
N ALA A 315 -1.28 21.41 -3.36
CA ALA A 315 -2.52 21.74 -2.66
C ALA A 315 -2.47 23.11 -1.94
N THR A 316 -1.28 23.58 -1.56
CA THR A 316 -1.06 24.92 -0.98
C THR A 316 -0.66 25.98 -2.02
N GLY A 317 -0.72 25.65 -3.32
CA GLY A 317 -0.41 26.60 -4.40
C GLY A 317 1.07 26.87 -4.62
N HIS A 318 1.96 26.04 -4.08
CA HIS A 318 3.39 26.15 -4.25
C HIS A 318 3.94 25.11 -5.22
N LYS A 319 5.05 25.45 -5.89
CA LYS A 319 5.79 24.49 -6.70
C LYS A 319 6.51 23.47 -5.77
N PRO A 320 6.38 22.16 -6.03
CA PRO A 320 7.17 21.14 -5.35
C PRO A 320 8.67 21.30 -5.62
N GLU A 321 9.50 21.17 -4.58
CA GLU A 321 10.96 21.30 -4.70
C GLU A 321 11.61 20.12 -5.46
N PHE A 322 11.08 18.91 -5.28
CA PHE A 322 11.47 17.68 -5.95
C PHE A 322 10.21 16.87 -6.26
N PRO A 323 9.54 17.13 -7.40
CA PRO A 323 8.26 16.50 -7.71
C PRO A 323 8.42 15.00 -7.90
N SER A 324 7.37 14.24 -7.55
CA SER A 324 7.37 12.77 -7.60
C SER A 324 7.68 12.20 -8.99
N LYS A 325 7.40 12.97 -10.04
CA LYS A 325 7.75 12.63 -11.45
C LYS A 325 9.24 12.41 -11.70
N LEU A 326 10.13 12.90 -10.82
CA LEU A 326 11.57 12.68 -10.96
C LEU A 326 11.97 11.20 -10.82
N MET A 327 11.18 10.41 -10.08
CA MET A 327 11.42 8.98 -9.86
C MET A 327 11.05 8.10 -11.08
N GLY A 328 10.48 8.70 -12.13
CA GLY A 328 10.07 7.99 -13.35
C GLY A 328 8.66 7.39 -13.26
N ASN A 329 8.41 6.33 -14.03
CA ASN A 329 7.13 5.66 -14.07
C ASN A 329 6.89 4.85 -12.80
N GLY A 330 5.73 5.00 -12.16
CA GLY A 330 5.27 4.14 -11.06
C GLY A 330 3.81 3.76 -11.27
N PHE A 331 3.34 2.77 -10.52
CA PHE A 331 1.90 2.54 -10.39
C PHE A 331 1.37 3.48 -9.32
N TYR A 332 0.29 4.18 -9.64
CA TYR A 332 -0.39 5.07 -8.73
C TYR A 332 -1.86 4.68 -8.64
N GLN A 333 -2.40 4.72 -7.42
CA GLN A 333 -3.82 4.61 -7.14
C GLN A 333 -4.21 5.71 -6.17
N GLY A 334 -5.22 6.49 -6.54
CA GLY A 334 -5.70 7.63 -5.77
C GLY A 334 -7.19 7.58 -5.52
N ALA A 335 -7.62 8.02 -4.34
CA ALA A 335 -9.04 8.25 -4.01
C ALA A 335 -9.26 9.63 -3.36
N TRP A 336 -10.29 10.35 -3.80
CA TRP A 336 -10.75 11.60 -3.21
C TRP A 336 -12.00 11.37 -2.36
N ASN A 337 -11.98 11.76 -1.08
CA ASN A 337 -13.12 11.65 -0.15
C ASN A 337 -13.80 10.26 -0.13
N PHE A 338 -13.03 9.18 -0.23
CA PHE A 338 -13.54 7.80 -0.31
C PHE A 338 -14.43 7.50 -1.53
N GLY A 339 -14.41 8.38 -2.55
CA GLY A 339 -15.12 8.22 -3.80
C GLY A 339 -14.42 7.28 -4.78
N HIS A 340 -14.69 7.45 -6.07
CA HIS A 340 -14.11 6.63 -7.13
C HIS A 340 -12.58 6.64 -7.06
N SER A 341 -11.99 5.45 -6.98
CA SER A 341 -10.55 5.27 -7.10
C SER A 341 -10.15 5.26 -8.58
N TRP A 342 -9.12 6.01 -8.94
CA TRP A 342 -8.42 5.83 -10.21
C TRP A 342 -7.11 5.13 -9.95
N TYR A 343 -6.68 4.26 -10.86
CA TYR A 343 -5.35 3.65 -10.81
C TYR A 343 -4.72 3.53 -12.21
N GLY A 344 -3.40 3.52 -12.24
CA GLY A 344 -2.66 3.38 -13.50
C GLY A 344 -1.19 3.73 -13.37
N TRP A 345 -0.44 3.42 -14.43
CA TRP A 345 0.98 3.74 -14.53
C TRP A 345 1.15 5.20 -14.98
N SER A 346 1.98 5.96 -14.27
CA SER A 346 2.18 7.39 -14.51
C SER A 346 3.61 7.83 -14.16
N LYS A 347 4.06 8.93 -14.77
CA LYS A 347 5.28 9.64 -14.35
C LYS A 347 4.93 10.59 -13.20
N GLY A 348 5.09 10.12 -11.96
CA GLY A 348 4.68 10.86 -10.77
C GLY A 348 3.18 10.75 -10.47
N LEU A 349 2.79 11.29 -9.30
CA LEU A 349 1.41 11.30 -8.82
C LEU A 349 0.54 12.15 -9.77
N PRO A 350 -0.47 11.59 -10.45
CA PRO A 350 -1.29 12.33 -11.40
C PRO A 350 -2.35 13.18 -10.67
N MET A 351 -1.88 14.25 -10.03
CA MET A 351 -2.64 15.18 -9.18
C MET A 351 -3.97 15.61 -9.80
N MET A 352 -3.94 16.04 -11.06
CA MET A 352 -5.13 16.55 -11.73
C MET A 352 -6.20 15.47 -11.91
N LYS A 353 -5.79 14.23 -12.23
CA LYS A 353 -6.74 13.13 -12.43
C LYS A 353 -7.37 12.64 -11.12
N TYR A 354 -6.64 12.70 -10.01
CA TYR A 354 -7.08 12.10 -8.74
C TYR A 354 -7.79 13.09 -7.83
N TYR A 355 -7.31 14.32 -7.86
CA TYR A 355 -7.61 15.31 -6.85
C TYR A 355 -8.10 16.62 -7.46
N ASN A 356 -8.22 16.71 -8.79
CA ASN A 356 -8.53 17.94 -9.50
C ASN A 356 -7.58 19.10 -9.13
N LEU A 357 -6.31 18.77 -8.89
CA LEU A 357 -5.25 19.72 -8.55
C LEU A 357 -4.36 19.99 -9.78
N SER A 358 -4.25 21.26 -10.18
CA SER A 358 -3.43 21.74 -11.30
C SER A 358 -2.20 22.54 -10.89
#